data_AF-A0A7Y2IWU8-F1
#
_entry.id   AF-A0A7Y2IWU8-F1
#
_cell.length_a   1.000
_cell.length_b   1.000
_cell.length_c   1.000
_cell.angle_alpha   90.00
_cell.angle_beta   90.00
_cell.angle_gamma   90.00
#
_symmetry.space_group_name_H-M   'P 1'
#
loop_
_entity.id
_entity.type
_entity.pdbx_description
1 polymer ?
#
loop_
_entity_poly.entity_id
_entity_poly.type
_entity_poly.pdbx_seq_one_letter_code
_entity_poly.pdbx_strand_id
1 'polypeptide(L)'
;MTMFADILSTVFERKVRFSGPASDDKRSTDELALALVGAAGEISGRALGRQILDRYEAMEDDEKLAFFRHLAEDMNIAPETVRACLAQYEAMPSKDSYRAFMTAAEPQRQELIRRLNMVPGATGRLVNMRADLLRLGKGDPALAALDLDFRHLFVSWFNRGFLVLRPINWESPAHILEKIIAYEAVHAIDSWDDLRRRLEPSDRRCFAFFHPAMPDEPLIFVEVALTKGVAGSVQALLSEDRDAIPEDHADTAVFYSISNCQAGLASISFGNSLIKQVAGDLSLQMPGLKTFVTLSPIPGFKDWLVSENPDTHPADDAQLKALAAHYLVAAKREDGLPLDPVARFHLGNGALVHKVHANADPSEKGQRQSSGVMVNYLYDLAKISQNHERFAASRTVATSTEIRSLSTAARKILGQEEG
;
A
#
# COMPACT_ATOMS: atom_id res chain seq x y z
N MET A 1 19.52 9.55 -21.60
CA MET A 1 18.57 10.19 -20.66
C MET A 1 17.49 10.85 -21.49
N THR A 2 16.23 10.48 -21.27
CA THR A 2 15.08 10.89 -22.10
C THR A 2 14.53 12.24 -21.63
N MET A 3 13.97 13.04 -22.53
CA MET A 3 13.32 14.34 -22.24
C MET A 3 12.31 14.26 -21.06
N PHE A 4 11.73 13.09 -20.82
CA PHE A 4 10.85 12.81 -19.68
C PHE A 4 11.58 12.82 -18.33
N ALA A 5 12.81 12.31 -18.27
CA ALA A 5 13.64 12.35 -17.06
C ALA A 5 14.04 13.79 -16.69
N ASP A 6 14.30 14.64 -17.70
CA ASP A 6 14.64 16.06 -17.47
C ASP A 6 13.41 16.87 -17.01
N ILE A 7 12.24 16.62 -17.61
CA ILE A 7 10.97 17.22 -17.14
C ILE A 7 10.67 16.76 -15.71
N LEU A 8 10.82 15.48 -15.42
CA LEU A 8 10.66 14.97 -14.07
C LEU A 8 11.65 15.66 -13.12
N SER A 9 12.95 15.72 -13.42
CA SER A 9 13.97 16.40 -12.58
C SER A 9 13.57 17.85 -12.27
N THR A 10 13.11 18.61 -13.27
CA THR A 10 12.64 19.99 -13.04
C THR A 10 11.35 20.09 -12.21
N VAL A 11 10.49 19.06 -12.21
CA VAL A 11 9.33 18.96 -11.31
C VAL A 11 9.77 18.60 -9.89
N PHE A 12 10.71 17.66 -9.73
CA PHE A 12 11.31 17.29 -8.45
C PHE A 12 12.05 18.48 -7.80
N GLU A 13 12.65 19.37 -8.59
CA GLU A 13 13.44 20.52 -8.11
C GLU A 13 12.61 21.77 -7.76
N ARG A 14 11.32 21.83 -8.11
CA ARG A 14 10.49 23.04 -7.94
C ARG A 14 10.05 23.23 -6.48
N LYS A 15 11.00 23.48 -5.58
CA LYS A 15 10.77 23.89 -4.18
C LYS A 15 10.28 25.34 -4.12
N VAL A 16 9.01 25.55 -4.43
CA VAL A 16 8.39 26.86 -4.28
C VAL A 16 7.85 27.00 -2.85
N ARG A 17 8.72 27.43 -1.92
CA ARG A 17 8.27 27.90 -0.60
C ARG A 17 7.73 29.31 -0.74
N PHE A 18 6.43 29.46 -0.99
CA PHE A 18 5.76 30.73 -0.74
C PHE A 18 5.49 30.82 0.76
N SER A 19 6.07 31.81 1.44
CA SER A 19 5.71 32.20 2.80
C SER A 19 5.01 33.55 2.71
N GLY A 20 3.68 33.55 2.82
CA GLY A 20 2.88 34.77 2.99
C GLY A 20 2.37 34.84 4.43
N PRO A 21 2.11 36.04 4.98
CA PRO A 21 1.55 36.18 6.33
C PRO A 21 0.21 35.44 6.44
N ALA A 22 -0.06 34.87 7.61
CA ALA A 22 -1.36 34.30 7.93
C ALA A 22 -2.45 35.37 7.74
N SER A 23 -3.45 35.05 6.92
CA SER A 23 -4.61 35.91 6.69
C SER A 23 -5.44 36.01 7.98
N ASP A 24 -5.79 37.22 8.41
CA ASP A 24 -6.71 37.52 9.54
C ASP A 24 -8.18 37.23 9.17
N ASP A 25 -8.41 36.11 8.48
CA ASP A 25 -9.74 35.70 8.06
C ASP A 25 -10.53 35.16 9.25
N LYS A 26 -11.62 35.84 9.61
CA LYS A 26 -12.44 35.49 10.78
C LYS A 26 -13.37 34.30 10.55
N ARG A 27 -13.49 33.83 9.31
CA ARG A 27 -14.33 32.68 8.97
C ARG A 27 -13.84 31.42 9.66
N SER A 28 -14.74 30.49 9.96
CA SER A 28 -14.38 29.14 10.39
C SER A 28 -13.72 28.36 9.25
N THR A 29 -13.03 27.25 9.56
CA THR A 29 -12.44 26.39 8.52
C THR A 29 -13.51 25.80 7.59
N ASP A 30 -14.71 25.54 8.12
CA ASP A 30 -15.89 25.07 7.38
C ASP A 30 -16.36 26.13 6.36
N GLU A 31 -16.51 27.37 6.82
CA GLU A 31 -16.87 28.50 5.96
C GLU A 31 -15.80 28.78 4.88
N LEU A 32 -14.51 28.57 5.21
CA LEU A 32 -13.42 28.65 4.24
C LEU A 32 -13.51 27.52 3.20
N ALA A 33 -13.88 26.30 3.59
CA ALA A 33 -14.05 25.17 2.68
C ALA A 33 -15.15 25.44 1.65
N LEU A 34 -16.32 25.92 2.10
CA LEU A 34 -17.41 26.33 1.21
C LEU A 34 -16.99 27.49 0.29
N ALA A 35 -16.30 28.49 0.85
CA ALA A 35 -15.80 29.62 0.06
C ALA A 35 -14.76 29.20 -0.99
N LEU A 36 -13.92 28.21 -0.70
CA LEU A 36 -12.96 27.66 -1.65
C LEU A 36 -13.66 26.99 -2.83
N VAL A 37 -14.70 26.18 -2.58
CA VAL A 37 -15.51 25.56 -3.65
C VAL A 37 -16.19 26.62 -4.52
N GLY A 38 -16.67 27.71 -3.93
CA GLY A 38 -17.31 28.82 -4.64
C GLY A 38 -16.35 29.81 -5.31
N ALA A 39 -15.04 29.71 -5.11
CA ALA A 39 -14.09 30.71 -5.60
C ALA A 39 -13.96 30.68 -7.14
N ALA A 40 -14.11 31.84 -7.79
CA ALA A 40 -13.91 31.96 -9.25
C ALA A 40 -12.45 32.22 -9.67
N GLY A 41 -11.63 32.77 -8.76
CA GLY A 41 -10.25 33.18 -9.07
C GLY A 41 -9.20 32.18 -8.59
N GLU A 42 -8.22 31.85 -9.44
CA GLU A 42 -7.14 30.92 -9.10
C GLU A 42 -6.25 31.42 -7.94
N ILE A 43 -5.96 32.72 -7.90
CA ILE A 43 -5.09 33.32 -6.88
C ILE A 43 -5.77 33.30 -5.51
N SER A 44 -7.03 33.73 -5.45
CA SER A 44 -7.81 33.72 -4.21
C SER A 44 -8.13 32.30 -3.74
N GLY A 45 -8.42 31.38 -4.66
CA GLY A 45 -8.61 29.95 -4.34
C GLY A 45 -7.36 29.32 -3.72
N ARG A 46 -6.16 29.60 -4.25
CA ARG A 46 -4.90 29.09 -3.67
C ARG A 46 -4.65 29.64 -2.27
N ALA A 47 -4.95 30.91 -2.01
CA ALA A 47 -4.80 31.51 -0.68
C ALA A 47 -5.74 30.84 0.35
N LEU A 48 -7.01 30.64 -0.01
CA LEU A 48 -7.99 29.94 0.82
C LEU A 48 -7.58 28.49 1.08
N GLY A 49 -7.18 27.75 0.03
CA GLY A 49 -6.76 26.36 0.16
C GLY A 49 -5.56 26.19 1.07
N ARG A 50 -4.56 27.08 0.96
CA ARG A 50 -3.43 27.09 1.88
C ARG A 50 -3.88 27.33 3.32
N GLN A 51 -4.73 28.33 3.55
CA GLN A 51 -5.20 28.66 4.88
C GLN A 51 -5.98 27.51 5.53
N ILE A 52 -6.82 26.81 4.77
CA ILE A 52 -7.55 25.61 5.24
C ILE A 52 -6.55 24.54 5.68
N LEU A 53 -5.57 24.22 4.84
CA LEU A 53 -4.58 23.19 5.16
C LEU A 53 -3.72 23.59 6.38
N ASP A 54 -3.30 24.85 6.45
CA ASP A 54 -2.47 25.37 7.56
C ASP A 54 -3.24 25.32 8.89
N ARG A 55 -4.55 25.60 8.86
CA ARG A 55 -5.42 25.44 10.04
C ARG A 55 -5.63 23.98 10.40
N TYR A 56 -5.89 23.13 9.41
CA TYR A 56 -6.11 21.71 9.62
C TYR A 56 -4.90 21.02 10.28
N GLU A 57 -3.68 21.37 9.87
CA GLU A 57 -2.47 20.81 10.49
C GLU A 57 -2.26 21.26 11.94
N ALA A 58 -2.83 22.39 12.33
CA ALA A 58 -2.80 22.89 13.70
C ALA A 58 -3.97 22.38 14.58
N MET A 59 -4.94 21.67 14.00
CA MET A 59 -6.09 21.13 14.72
C MET A 59 -5.70 19.92 15.57
N GLU A 60 -6.31 19.83 16.75
CA GLU A 60 -6.31 18.62 17.57
C GLU A 60 -7.30 17.57 17.01
N ASP A 61 -7.22 16.33 17.49
CA ASP A 61 -8.01 15.21 16.96
C ASP A 61 -9.54 15.45 16.99
N ASP A 62 -10.05 16.07 18.05
CA ASP A 62 -11.48 16.40 18.17
C ASP A 62 -11.92 17.45 17.13
N GLU A 63 -11.05 18.43 16.84
CA GLU A 63 -11.29 19.47 15.84
C GLU A 63 -11.20 18.90 14.42
N LYS A 64 -10.22 18.02 14.15
CA LYS A 64 -10.11 17.29 12.88
C LYS A 64 -11.34 16.43 12.63
N LEU A 65 -11.82 15.72 13.67
CA LEU A 65 -13.02 14.90 13.57
C LEU A 65 -14.26 15.75 13.29
N ALA A 66 -14.41 16.90 13.95
CA ALA A 66 -15.49 17.84 13.67
C ALA A 66 -15.44 18.35 12.22
N PHE A 67 -14.26 18.72 11.73
CA PHE A 67 -14.06 19.12 10.33
C PHE A 67 -14.43 17.99 9.35
N PHE A 68 -14.02 16.75 9.63
CA PHE A 68 -14.40 15.62 8.78
C PHE A 68 -15.89 15.35 8.75
N ARG A 69 -16.60 15.50 9.88
CA ARG A 69 -18.06 15.38 9.92
C ARG A 69 -18.73 16.45 9.08
N HIS A 70 -18.27 17.70 9.17
CA HIS A 70 -18.73 18.77 8.30
C HIS A 70 -18.55 18.42 6.82
N LEU A 71 -17.38 17.91 6.41
CA LEU A 71 -17.15 17.48 5.03
C LEU A 71 -18.05 16.32 4.60
N ALA A 72 -18.29 15.35 5.49
CA ALA A 72 -19.06 14.16 5.17
C ALA A 72 -20.57 14.43 5.11
N GLU A 73 -21.08 15.32 5.96
CA GLU A 73 -22.51 15.59 6.13
C GLU A 73 -22.96 16.83 5.36
N ASP A 74 -22.34 17.98 5.60
CA ASP A 74 -22.80 19.28 5.07
C ASP A 74 -22.34 19.53 3.63
N MET A 75 -21.22 18.94 3.21
CA MET A 75 -20.69 19.03 1.83
C MET A 75 -21.03 17.80 0.97
N ASN A 76 -22.11 17.10 1.33
CA ASN A 76 -22.60 15.91 0.64
C ASN A 76 -23.49 16.25 -0.56
N ILE A 77 -23.89 15.22 -1.32
CA ILE A 77 -24.90 15.35 -2.36
C ILE A 77 -26.23 15.85 -1.77
N ALA A 78 -26.97 16.65 -2.54
CA ALA A 78 -28.33 17.02 -2.20
C ALA A 78 -29.31 16.01 -2.85
N PRO A 79 -29.92 15.06 -2.10
CA PRO A 79 -30.64 13.93 -2.69
C PRO A 79 -31.81 14.35 -3.58
N GLU A 80 -32.50 15.44 -3.23
CA GLU A 80 -33.60 15.97 -4.05
C GLU A 80 -33.12 16.55 -5.38
N THR A 81 -31.98 17.24 -5.38
CA THR A 81 -31.36 17.77 -6.60
C THR A 81 -30.92 16.62 -7.50
N VAL A 82 -30.30 15.58 -6.95
CA VAL A 82 -29.89 14.39 -7.69
C VAL A 82 -31.10 13.70 -8.33
N ARG A 83 -32.18 13.49 -7.56
CA ARG A 83 -33.44 12.91 -8.06
C ARG A 83 -34.04 13.72 -9.21
N ALA A 84 -34.12 15.04 -9.05
CA ALA A 84 -34.67 15.93 -10.06
C ALA A 84 -33.85 15.90 -11.37
N CYS A 85 -32.51 15.96 -11.26
CA CYS A 85 -31.64 15.90 -12.42
C CYS A 85 -31.66 14.53 -13.11
N LEU A 86 -31.78 13.43 -12.35
CA LEU A 86 -31.92 12.08 -12.90
C LEU A 86 -33.22 11.96 -13.69
N ALA A 87 -34.35 12.38 -13.12
CA ALA A 87 -35.64 12.36 -13.80
C ALA A 87 -35.63 13.17 -15.10
N GLN A 88 -34.93 14.32 -15.11
CA GLN A 88 -34.75 15.12 -16.32
C GLN A 88 -33.91 14.38 -17.38
N TYR A 89 -32.84 13.71 -16.96
CA TYR A 89 -32.01 12.90 -17.86
C TYR A 89 -32.78 11.71 -18.45
N GLU A 90 -33.61 11.03 -17.65
CA GLU A 90 -34.46 9.93 -18.11
C GLU A 90 -35.51 10.40 -19.12
N ALA A 91 -36.16 11.55 -18.85
CA ALA A 91 -37.20 12.09 -19.74
C ALA A 91 -36.63 12.60 -21.07
N MET A 92 -35.42 13.18 -21.06
CA MET A 92 -34.79 13.73 -22.25
C MET A 92 -33.25 13.55 -22.19
N PRO A 93 -32.73 12.37 -22.58
CA PRO A 93 -31.30 12.13 -22.60
C PRO A 93 -30.59 13.08 -23.56
N SER A 94 -29.71 13.92 -23.03
CA SER A 94 -28.95 14.91 -23.79
C SER A 94 -27.62 15.21 -23.10
N LYS A 95 -26.71 15.90 -23.80
CA LYS A 95 -25.45 16.39 -23.22
C LYS A 95 -25.69 17.25 -21.98
N ASP A 96 -26.72 18.09 -22.00
CA ASP A 96 -26.96 19.06 -20.93
C ASP A 96 -27.64 18.40 -19.72
N SER A 97 -28.64 17.53 -19.94
CA SER A 97 -29.26 16.76 -18.85
C SER A 97 -28.28 15.77 -18.22
N TYR A 98 -27.41 15.14 -19.01
CA TYR A 98 -26.33 14.29 -18.48
C TYR A 98 -25.34 15.10 -17.62
N ARG A 99 -24.89 16.26 -18.10
CA ARG A 99 -23.99 17.13 -17.32
C ARG A 99 -24.63 17.58 -16.02
N ALA A 100 -25.91 17.98 -16.04
CA ALA A 100 -26.64 18.40 -14.86
C ALA A 100 -26.71 17.26 -13.82
N PHE A 101 -27.05 16.05 -14.26
CA PHE A 101 -27.05 14.87 -13.40
C PHE A 101 -25.67 14.57 -12.80
N MET A 102 -24.61 14.52 -13.62
CA MET A 102 -23.25 14.27 -13.13
C MET A 102 -22.79 15.33 -12.14
N THR A 103 -23.13 16.61 -12.38
CA THR A 103 -22.80 17.72 -11.47
C THR A 103 -23.54 17.59 -10.14
N ALA A 104 -24.83 17.24 -10.17
CA ALA A 104 -25.62 17.05 -8.96
C ALA A 104 -25.18 15.83 -8.14
N ALA A 105 -24.74 14.77 -8.82
CA ALA A 105 -24.33 13.51 -8.19
C ALA A 105 -22.91 13.54 -7.60
N GLU A 106 -22.12 14.58 -7.89
CA GLU A 106 -20.79 14.76 -7.30
C GLU A 106 -20.89 15.59 -6.01
N PRO A 107 -20.44 15.07 -4.85
CA PRO A 107 -20.46 15.83 -3.60
C PRO A 107 -19.43 16.97 -3.64
N GLN A 108 -19.75 18.12 -3.03
CA GLN A 108 -18.88 19.31 -3.03
C GLN A 108 -17.50 19.04 -2.44
N ARG A 109 -17.39 18.07 -1.52
CA ARG A 109 -16.12 17.65 -0.92
C ARG A 109 -15.11 17.10 -1.94
N GLN A 110 -15.53 16.50 -3.06
CA GLN A 110 -14.59 16.11 -4.11
C GLN A 110 -13.93 17.33 -4.75
N GLU A 111 -14.73 18.36 -5.06
CA GLU A 111 -14.22 19.61 -5.60
C GLU A 111 -13.33 20.35 -4.60
N LEU A 112 -13.70 20.35 -3.31
CA LEU A 112 -12.84 20.86 -2.25
C LEU A 112 -11.46 20.20 -2.28
N ILE A 113 -11.40 18.86 -2.27
CA ILE A 113 -10.14 18.12 -2.25
C ILE A 113 -9.30 18.42 -3.51
N ARG A 114 -9.93 18.51 -4.69
CA ARG A 114 -9.24 18.93 -5.94
C ARG A 114 -8.65 20.33 -5.83
N ARG A 115 -9.39 21.29 -5.28
CA ARG A 115 -8.92 22.68 -5.10
C ARG A 115 -7.82 22.79 -4.06
N LEU A 116 -7.90 22.05 -2.96
CA LEU A 116 -6.83 21.98 -1.98
C LEU A 116 -5.52 21.47 -2.63
N ASN A 117 -5.63 20.50 -3.54
CA ASN A 117 -4.47 19.96 -4.25
C ASN A 117 -3.84 20.93 -5.27
N MET A 118 -4.50 22.05 -5.59
CA MET A 118 -3.91 23.11 -6.42
C MET A 118 -2.89 23.97 -5.65
N VAL A 119 -2.84 23.83 -4.33
CA VAL A 119 -1.83 24.48 -3.48
C VAL A 119 -0.48 23.74 -3.67
N PRO A 120 0.62 24.45 -3.98
CA PRO A 120 1.92 23.82 -4.13
C PRO A 120 2.32 22.97 -2.91
N GLY A 121 2.68 21.71 -3.13
CA GLY A 121 3.06 20.78 -2.06
C GLY A 121 1.90 20.17 -1.26
N ALA A 122 0.64 20.42 -1.63
CA ALA A 122 -0.51 19.95 -0.86
C ALA A 122 -0.77 18.44 -0.95
N THR A 123 -0.28 17.75 -1.99
CA THR A 123 -0.53 16.31 -2.15
C THR A 123 -0.16 15.52 -0.90
N GLY A 124 1.03 15.74 -0.34
CA GLY A 124 1.46 15.07 0.90
C GLY A 124 0.60 15.44 2.11
N ARG A 125 0.16 16.70 2.19
CA ARG A 125 -0.74 17.18 3.26
C ARG A 125 -2.11 16.51 3.18
N LEU A 126 -2.64 16.32 1.97
CA LEU A 126 -3.88 15.59 1.73
C LEU A 126 -3.74 14.09 2.03
N VAL A 127 -2.59 13.49 1.73
CA VAL A 127 -2.30 12.11 2.14
C VAL A 127 -2.33 11.99 3.66
N ASN A 128 -1.69 12.92 4.39
CA ASN A 128 -1.75 12.94 5.85
C ASN A 128 -3.16 13.18 6.39
N MET A 129 -3.92 14.10 5.78
CA MET A 129 -5.33 14.32 6.10
C MET A 129 -6.16 13.03 5.93
N ARG A 130 -5.94 12.26 4.85
CA ARG A 130 -6.62 10.96 4.70
C ARG A 130 -6.15 9.94 5.74
N ALA A 131 -4.87 9.96 6.13
CA ALA A 131 -4.37 9.09 7.20
C ALA A 131 -5.10 9.38 8.53
N ASP A 132 -5.30 10.65 8.85
CA ASP A 132 -6.10 11.08 10.01
C ASP A 132 -7.57 10.65 9.88
N LEU A 133 -8.18 10.78 8.69
CA LEU A 133 -9.55 10.30 8.43
C LEU A 133 -9.69 8.80 8.70
N LEU A 134 -8.74 7.99 8.22
CA LEU A 134 -8.76 6.53 8.43
C LEU A 134 -8.59 6.16 9.91
N ARG A 135 -7.80 6.94 10.65
CA ARG A 135 -7.55 6.73 12.08
C ARG A 135 -8.74 7.15 12.95
N LEU A 136 -9.29 8.33 12.70
CA LEU A 136 -10.35 8.94 13.51
C LEU A 136 -11.75 8.46 13.11
N GLY A 137 -11.97 8.14 11.84
CA GLY A 137 -13.28 7.79 11.28
C GLY A 137 -13.67 6.31 11.37
N LYS A 138 -12.93 5.50 12.12
CA LYS A 138 -13.16 4.05 12.19
C LYS A 138 -14.54 3.75 12.78
N GLY A 139 -15.39 3.09 12.00
CA GLY A 139 -16.75 2.69 12.40
C GLY A 139 -17.83 3.74 12.17
N ASP A 140 -17.49 4.90 11.63
CA ASP A 140 -18.45 5.95 11.25
C ASP A 140 -18.84 5.80 9.75
N PRO A 141 -20.11 5.49 9.42
CA PRO A 141 -20.53 5.30 8.03
C PRO A 141 -20.39 6.54 7.14
N ALA A 142 -20.61 7.74 7.69
CA ALA A 142 -20.50 8.98 6.93
C ALA A 142 -19.03 9.27 6.57
N LEU A 143 -18.11 9.04 7.51
CA LEU A 143 -16.68 9.20 7.26
C LEU A 143 -16.12 8.11 6.32
N ALA A 144 -16.67 6.89 6.38
CA ALA A 144 -16.35 5.85 5.41
C ALA A 144 -16.77 6.24 3.98
N ALA A 145 -17.89 6.94 3.81
CA ALA A 145 -18.29 7.48 2.51
C ALA A 145 -17.34 8.60 2.03
N LEU A 146 -16.88 9.48 2.93
CA LEU A 146 -15.86 10.49 2.62
C LEU A 146 -14.53 9.86 2.17
N ASP A 147 -14.09 8.75 2.78
CA ASP A 147 -12.88 8.03 2.35
C ASP A 147 -12.98 7.56 0.89
N LEU A 148 -14.17 7.18 0.40
CA LEU A 148 -14.35 6.77 -0.99
C LEU A 148 -14.00 7.89 -1.97
N ASP A 149 -14.29 9.15 -1.63
CA ASP A 149 -13.96 10.31 -2.45
C ASP A 149 -12.46 10.59 -2.46
N PHE A 150 -11.80 10.51 -1.30
CA PHE A 150 -10.34 10.56 -1.23
C PHE A 150 -9.70 9.46 -2.07
N ARG A 151 -10.21 8.22 -1.98
CA ARG A 151 -9.72 7.09 -2.76
C ARG A 151 -9.91 7.31 -4.25
N HIS A 152 -11.08 7.80 -4.67
CA HIS A 152 -11.37 8.11 -6.06
C HIS A 152 -10.32 9.08 -6.64
N LEU A 153 -10.05 10.17 -5.93
CA LEU A 153 -9.08 11.18 -6.36
C LEU A 153 -7.64 10.65 -6.31
N PHE A 154 -7.25 9.95 -5.25
CA PHE A 154 -5.90 9.41 -5.11
C PHE A 154 -5.57 8.32 -6.14
N VAL A 155 -6.54 7.49 -6.54
CA VAL A 155 -6.33 6.53 -7.65
C VAL A 155 -6.00 7.26 -8.95
N SER A 156 -6.60 8.42 -9.20
CA SER A 156 -6.29 9.23 -10.38
C SER A 156 -4.93 9.92 -10.27
N TRP A 157 -4.61 10.49 -9.10
CA TRP A 157 -3.40 11.28 -8.90
C TRP A 157 -2.14 10.43 -8.77
N PHE A 158 -2.22 9.30 -8.09
CA PHE A 158 -1.11 8.34 -7.92
C PHE A 158 -1.13 7.28 -9.02
N ASN A 159 -1.23 7.74 -10.26
CA ASN A 159 -1.22 6.84 -11.40
C ASN A 159 0.13 6.12 -11.48
N ARG A 160 0.08 4.79 -11.59
CA ARG A 160 1.25 3.93 -11.76
C ARG A 160 2.23 4.42 -12.84
N GLY A 161 1.74 4.99 -13.94
CA GLY A 161 2.57 5.44 -15.06
C GLY A 161 3.61 6.50 -14.67
N PHE A 162 3.43 7.17 -13.53
CA PHE A 162 4.37 8.17 -13.01
C PHE A 162 5.22 7.66 -11.85
N LEU A 163 5.03 6.41 -11.40
CA LEU A 163 5.89 5.85 -10.37
C LEU A 163 7.29 5.60 -10.92
N VAL A 164 8.29 6.11 -10.21
CA VAL A 164 9.69 5.96 -10.55
C VAL A 164 10.33 5.04 -9.52
N LEU A 165 10.84 3.90 -9.98
CA LEU A 165 11.66 3.01 -9.18
C LEU A 165 13.08 3.60 -9.08
N ARG A 166 13.60 3.74 -7.86
CA ARG A 166 14.96 4.18 -7.59
C ARG A 166 15.67 3.18 -6.66
N PRO A 167 16.95 2.83 -6.92
CA PRO A 167 17.74 2.10 -5.94
C PRO A 167 17.97 2.99 -4.71
N ILE A 168 17.93 2.38 -3.53
CA ILE A 168 18.28 2.99 -2.24
C ILE A 168 19.50 2.25 -1.71
N ASN A 169 20.53 3.01 -1.36
CA ASN A 169 21.82 2.51 -0.87
C ASN A 169 22.40 3.47 0.17
N TRP A 170 23.57 3.16 0.71
CA TRP A 170 24.22 3.98 1.73
C TRP A 170 24.66 5.38 1.25
N GLU A 171 24.75 5.59 -0.07
CA GLU A 171 25.05 6.91 -0.67
C GLU A 171 23.79 7.77 -0.87
N SER A 172 22.60 7.23 -0.60
CA SER A 172 21.34 7.95 -0.75
C SER A 172 21.22 9.10 0.26
N PRO A 173 20.47 10.17 -0.07
CA PRO A 173 20.36 11.33 0.82
C PRO A 173 19.84 10.95 2.22
N ALA A 174 20.49 11.46 3.27
CA ALA A 174 20.17 11.11 4.66
C ALA A 174 18.67 11.31 5.03
N HIS A 175 18.04 12.38 4.54
CA HIS A 175 16.62 12.63 4.78
C HIS A 175 15.66 11.59 4.14
N ILE A 176 16.11 10.85 3.14
CA ILE A 176 15.37 9.70 2.58
C ILE A 176 15.63 8.46 3.43
N LEU A 177 16.88 8.25 3.87
CA LEU A 177 17.25 7.12 4.73
C LEU A 177 16.53 7.17 6.10
N GLU A 178 16.40 8.36 6.70
CA GLU A 178 15.61 8.59 7.91
C GLU A 178 14.15 8.13 7.74
N LYS A 179 13.58 8.35 6.55
CA LYS A 179 12.21 7.92 6.24
C LYS A 179 12.11 6.42 6.07
N ILE A 180 13.11 5.76 5.49
CA ILE A 180 13.14 4.29 5.42
C ILE A 180 13.12 3.69 6.83
N ILE A 181 13.91 4.24 7.76
CA ILE A 181 13.88 3.84 9.18
C ILE A 181 12.47 4.04 9.75
N ALA A 182 11.88 5.22 9.57
CA ALA A 182 10.57 5.55 10.13
C ALA A 182 9.41 4.72 9.55
N TYR A 183 9.54 4.24 8.31
CA TYR A 183 8.47 3.57 7.58
C TYR A 183 8.57 2.04 7.55
N GLU A 184 9.62 1.46 8.13
CA GLU A 184 9.79 0.00 8.14
C GLU A 184 8.75 -0.69 9.02
N ALA A 185 7.80 -1.36 8.37
CA ALA A 185 6.61 -1.91 8.99
C ALA A 185 6.66 -3.44 9.19
N VAL A 186 7.59 -4.15 8.56
CA VAL A 186 7.73 -5.60 8.62
C VAL A 186 8.72 -6.00 9.71
N HIS A 187 9.96 -5.48 9.64
CA HIS A 187 11.07 -5.75 10.54
C HIS A 187 11.72 -4.44 10.99
N ALA A 188 11.31 -3.93 12.16
CA ALA A 188 11.75 -2.64 12.70
C ALA A 188 13.27 -2.40 12.53
N ILE A 189 13.63 -1.18 12.16
CA ILE A 189 15.03 -0.73 12.06
C ILE A 189 15.28 0.16 13.27
N ASP A 190 16.04 -0.35 14.23
CA ASP A 190 16.18 0.32 15.53
C ASP A 190 17.30 1.37 15.55
N SER A 191 18.16 1.40 14.54
CA SER A 191 19.30 2.31 14.48
C SER A 191 19.83 2.57 13.05
N TRP A 192 20.67 3.60 12.92
CA TRP A 192 21.42 3.85 11.68
C TRP A 192 22.39 2.71 11.33
N ASP A 193 22.98 2.06 12.33
CA ASP A 193 23.86 0.90 12.10
C ASP A 193 23.04 -0.29 11.58
N ASP A 194 21.82 -0.47 12.07
CA ASP A 194 20.92 -1.49 11.53
C ASP A 194 20.53 -1.20 10.08
N LEU A 195 20.19 0.06 9.76
CA LEU A 195 19.94 0.48 8.37
C LEU A 195 21.17 0.21 7.49
N ARG A 196 22.37 0.56 7.96
CA ARG A 196 23.62 0.37 7.23
C ARG A 196 23.84 -1.10 6.88
N ARG A 197 23.61 -2.02 7.82
CA ARG A 197 23.73 -3.47 7.56
C ARG A 197 22.76 -4.01 6.51
N ARG A 198 21.64 -3.32 6.30
CA ARG A 198 20.64 -3.67 5.26
C ARG A 198 20.90 -3.01 3.92
N LEU A 199 21.75 -1.98 3.84
CA LEU A 199 21.97 -1.19 2.62
C LEU A 199 23.40 -1.20 2.07
N GLU A 200 24.41 -1.35 2.93
CA GLU A 200 25.83 -1.28 2.55
C GLU A 200 26.38 -2.60 1.96
N PRO A 201 26.07 -3.79 2.52
CA PRO A 201 26.61 -5.03 1.98
C PRO A 201 26.19 -5.31 0.53
N SER A 202 27.10 -5.86 -0.28
CA SER A 202 26.85 -6.15 -1.71
C SER A 202 25.78 -7.23 -1.93
N ASP A 203 25.51 -8.09 -0.94
CA ASP A 203 24.42 -9.06 -0.96
C ASP A 203 23.08 -8.47 -0.49
N ARG A 204 22.99 -7.14 -0.37
CA ARG A 204 21.74 -6.43 -0.06
C ARG A 204 21.40 -5.46 -1.18
N ARG A 205 20.10 -5.33 -1.42
CA ARG A 205 19.53 -4.34 -2.34
C ARG A 205 18.29 -3.76 -1.70
N CYS A 206 18.10 -2.46 -1.86
CA CYS A 206 16.87 -1.79 -1.50
C CYS A 206 16.40 -0.95 -2.68
N PHE A 207 15.09 -0.90 -2.88
CA PHE A 207 14.47 -0.10 -3.92
C PHE A 207 13.30 0.65 -3.33
N ALA A 208 13.05 1.87 -3.79
CA ALA A 208 11.85 2.63 -3.44
C ALA A 208 11.15 3.20 -4.67
N PHE A 209 9.83 3.22 -4.61
CA PHE A 209 8.96 3.86 -5.60
C PHE A 209 8.63 5.27 -5.14
N PHE A 210 8.91 6.23 -6.01
CA PHE A 210 8.62 7.66 -5.81
C PHE A 210 7.55 8.11 -6.78
N HIS A 211 6.79 9.13 -6.38
CA HIS A 211 5.83 9.80 -7.26
C HIS A 211 6.20 11.28 -7.39
N PRO A 212 6.11 11.90 -8.59
CA PRO A 212 6.49 13.29 -8.80
C PRO A 212 5.72 14.29 -7.92
N ALA A 213 4.50 13.93 -7.51
CA ALA A 213 3.70 14.76 -6.61
C ALA A 213 4.18 14.74 -5.14
N MET A 214 5.02 13.77 -4.77
CA MET A 214 5.62 13.61 -3.45
C MET A 214 7.11 13.21 -3.61
N PRO A 215 7.93 14.15 -4.11
CA PRO A 215 9.24 13.84 -4.68
C PRO A 215 10.26 13.26 -3.70
N ASP A 216 10.20 13.73 -2.45
CA ASP A 216 11.10 13.36 -1.36
C ASP A 216 10.47 12.26 -0.48
N GLU A 217 9.36 11.65 -0.89
CA GLU A 217 8.65 10.62 -0.12
C GLU A 217 8.72 9.27 -0.83
N PRO A 218 9.38 8.26 -0.25
CA PRO A 218 9.20 6.90 -0.72
C PRO A 218 7.74 6.50 -0.44
N LEU A 219 7.03 6.02 -1.45
CA LEU A 219 5.65 5.53 -1.29
C LEU A 219 5.63 4.06 -0.91
N ILE A 220 6.53 3.30 -1.52
CA ILE A 220 6.77 1.89 -1.24
C ILE A 220 8.26 1.68 -1.27
N PHE A 221 8.81 0.94 -0.32
CA PHE A 221 10.15 0.38 -0.49
C PHE A 221 10.17 -1.12 -0.32
N VAL A 222 11.21 -1.72 -0.88
CA VAL A 222 11.40 -3.15 -1.04
C VAL A 222 12.83 -3.48 -0.67
N GLU A 223 13.02 -4.31 0.34
CA GLU A 223 14.32 -4.83 0.75
C GLU A 223 14.52 -6.25 0.22
N VAL A 224 15.70 -6.48 -0.35
CA VAL A 224 16.08 -7.73 -1.02
C VAL A 224 17.41 -8.22 -0.48
N ALA A 225 17.44 -9.48 -0.07
CA ALA A 225 18.66 -10.21 0.28
C ALA A 225 19.04 -11.12 -0.89
N LEU A 226 20.31 -11.06 -1.30
CA LEU A 226 20.87 -11.94 -2.31
C LEU A 226 21.47 -13.15 -1.59
N THR A 227 21.02 -14.35 -1.95
CA THR A 227 21.35 -15.58 -1.23
C THR A 227 21.71 -16.72 -2.19
N LYS A 228 22.23 -17.81 -1.61
CA LYS A 228 22.29 -19.12 -2.25
C LYS A 228 21.10 -19.96 -1.80
N GLY A 229 20.19 -20.23 -2.72
CA GLY A 229 18.93 -20.91 -2.45
C GLY A 229 17.90 -20.07 -1.70
N VAL A 230 16.74 -20.70 -1.47
CA VAL A 230 15.56 -20.07 -0.86
C VAL A 230 15.72 -19.97 0.66
N ALA A 231 15.65 -18.74 1.19
CA ALA A 231 15.69 -18.49 2.63
C ALA A 231 14.39 -18.91 3.34
N GLY A 232 14.53 -19.46 4.53
CA GLY A 232 13.42 -19.93 5.39
C GLY A 232 13.35 -19.32 6.78
N SER A 233 14.25 -18.39 7.12
CA SER A 233 14.24 -17.67 8.40
C SER A 233 14.64 -16.23 8.19
N VAL A 234 13.88 -15.29 8.75
CA VAL A 234 14.18 -13.87 8.61
C VAL A 234 15.29 -13.42 9.56
N GLN A 235 15.40 -14.05 10.73
CA GLN A 235 16.50 -13.83 11.68
C GLN A 235 17.83 -14.22 11.07
N ALA A 236 17.89 -15.29 10.27
CA ALA A 236 19.10 -15.64 9.53
C ALA A 236 19.49 -14.57 8.50
N LEU A 237 18.52 -13.87 7.89
CA LEU A 237 18.78 -12.77 6.95
C LEU A 237 19.21 -11.48 7.66
N LEU A 238 18.67 -11.23 8.86
CA LEU A 238 18.92 -10.02 9.64
C LEU A 238 20.05 -10.14 10.66
N SER A 239 20.63 -11.34 10.83
CA SER A 239 21.71 -11.60 11.79
C SER A 239 22.90 -10.67 11.57
N GLU A 240 23.42 -10.10 12.66
CA GLU A 240 24.63 -9.26 12.65
C GLU A 240 25.89 -10.08 12.31
N ASP A 241 25.94 -11.33 12.76
CA ASP A 241 27.07 -12.25 12.55
C ASP A 241 27.02 -13.00 11.20
N ARG A 242 26.24 -12.50 10.24
CA ARG A 242 26.15 -13.06 8.89
C ARG A 242 27.42 -12.76 8.10
N ASP A 243 27.99 -13.80 7.49
CA ASP A 243 28.96 -13.62 6.40
C ASP A 243 28.27 -13.11 5.13
N ALA A 244 28.57 -11.88 4.73
CA ALA A 244 28.12 -11.34 3.46
C ALA A 244 28.73 -12.13 2.30
N ILE A 245 27.93 -12.44 1.29
CA ILE A 245 28.41 -13.10 0.08
C ILE A 245 28.69 -12.08 -1.03
N PRO A 246 29.67 -12.34 -1.91
CA PRO A 246 29.78 -11.62 -3.16
C PRO A 246 28.48 -11.75 -3.97
N GLU A 247 28.06 -10.66 -4.59
CA GLU A 247 26.77 -10.58 -5.31
C GLU A 247 26.70 -11.54 -6.51
N ASP A 248 27.84 -11.80 -7.16
CA ASP A 248 28.00 -12.74 -8.28
C ASP A 248 27.92 -14.22 -7.85
N HIS A 249 28.01 -14.51 -6.56
CA HIS A 249 27.82 -15.83 -5.99
C HIS A 249 26.36 -16.13 -5.63
N ALA A 250 25.46 -15.15 -5.71
CA ALA A 250 24.04 -15.34 -5.41
C ALA A 250 23.30 -15.96 -6.61
N ASP A 251 22.36 -16.87 -6.32
CA ASP A 251 21.45 -17.46 -7.31
C ASP A 251 19.98 -17.10 -7.04
N THR A 252 19.70 -16.49 -5.89
CA THR A 252 18.35 -16.22 -5.39
C THR A 252 18.25 -14.80 -4.87
N ALA A 253 17.22 -14.08 -5.30
CA ALA A 253 16.80 -12.82 -4.71
C ALA A 253 15.61 -13.06 -3.77
N VAL A 254 15.78 -12.74 -2.49
CA VAL A 254 14.78 -12.89 -1.43
C VAL A 254 14.23 -11.53 -1.04
N PHE A 255 13.00 -11.24 -1.45
CA PHE A 255 12.24 -10.05 -1.04
C PHE A 255 11.71 -10.26 0.38
N TYR A 256 12.41 -9.72 1.39
CA TYR A 256 12.11 -10.00 2.80
C TYR A 256 11.38 -8.86 3.52
N SER A 257 11.36 -7.65 2.95
CA SER A 257 10.50 -6.56 3.42
C SER A 257 9.89 -5.81 2.24
N ILE A 258 8.59 -5.52 2.32
CA ILE A 258 7.85 -4.65 1.39
C ILE A 258 6.94 -3.78 2.25
N SER A 259 7.24 -2.49 2.31
CA SER A 259 6.57 -1.55 3.21
C SER A 259 5.86 -0.48 2.40
N ASN A 260 4.57 -0.26 2.69
CA ASN A 260 3.85 0.94 2.24
C ASN A 260 4.10 2.05 3.27
N CYS A 261 4.78 3.10 2.84
CA CYS A 261 5.25 4.16 3.71
C CYS A 261 4.14 5.12 4.15
N GLN A 262 3.07 5.21 3.37
CA GLN A 262 2.08 6.25 3.51
C GLN A 262 0.74 5.65 3.94
N ALA A 263 0.39 5.79 5.23
CA ALA A 263 -0.88 5.31 5.77
C ALA A 263 -2.09 5.90 5.02
N GLY A 264 -1.99 7.16 4.60
CA GLY A 264 -2.99 7.82 3.75
C GLY A 264 -3.08 7.27 2.33
N LEU A 265 -2.19 6.37 1.91
CA LEU A 265 -2.30 5.64 0.63
C LEU A 265 -2.71 4.20 0.84
N ALA A 266 -3.19 3.84 2.05
CA ALA A 266 -3.79 2.53 2.30
C ALA A 266 -4.91 2.24 1.29
N SER A 267 -4.86 1.03 0.71
CA SER A 267 -5.79 0.55 -0.31
C SER A 267 -5.80 1.32 -1.64
N ILE A 268 -4.81 2.19 -1.89
CA ILE A 268 -4.53 2.74 -3.21
C ILE A 268 -3.59 1.78 -3.93
N SER A 269 -4.04 1.23 -5.06
CA SER A 269 -3.22 0.33 -5.86
C SER A 269 -2.25 1.12 -6.73
N PHE A 270 -0.97 0.85 -6.54
CA PHE A 270 0.11 1.30 -7.42
C PHE A 270 0.35 0.32 -8.59
N GLY A 271 -0.59 -0.60 -8.77
CA GLY A 271 -0.62 -1.64 -9.79
C GLY A 271 0.07 -2.95 -9.39
N ASN A 272 -0.26 -4.00 -10.14
CA ASN A 272 0.05 -5.39 -9.82
C ASN A 272 1.36 -5.89 -10.46
N SER A 273 2.39 -5.05 -10.51
CA SER A 273 3.68 -5.49 -11.09
C SER A 273 4.89 -4.79 -10.48
N LEU A 274 4.78 -4.25 -9.26
CA LEU A 274 5.89 -3.60 -8.59
C LEU A 274 7.06 -4.57 -8.43
N ILE A 275 6.77 -5.77 -7.91
CA ILE A 275 7.79 -6.80 -7.69
C ILE A 275 8.27 -7.39 -9.02
N LYS A 276 7.42 -7.46 -10.04
CA LYS A 276 7.83 -7.86 -11.40
C LYS A 276 8.90 -6.91 -11.95
N GLN A 277 8.75 -5.59 -11.73
CA GLN A 277 9.73 -4.61 -12.18
C GLN A 277 11.06 -4.80 -11.46
N VAL A 278 11.05 -4.87 -10.11
CA VAL A 278 12.28 -5.08 -9.34
C VAL A 278 12.96 -6.41 -9.69
N ALA A 279 12.21 -7.51 -9.81
CA ALA A 279 12.75 -8.81 -10.19
C ALA A 279 13.30 -8.81 -11.63
N GLY A 280 12.63 -8.11 -12.55
CA GLY A 280 13.10 -7.93 -13.93
C GLY A 280 14.41 -7.14 -14.00
N ASP A 281 14.51 -6.03 -13.28
CA ASP A 281 15.72 -5.20 -13.23
C ASP A 281 16.90 -5.98 -12.61
N LEU A 282 16.66 -6.70 -11.52
CA LEU A 282 17.66 -7.59 -10.90
C LEU A 282 18.11 -8.69 -11.86
N SER A 283 17.19 -9.33 -12.58
CA SER A 283 17.49 -10.38 -13.56
C SER A 283 18.37 -9.88 -14.71
N LEU A 284 18.13 -8.64 -15.17
CA LEU A 284 18.93 -7.99 -16.21
C LEU A 284 20.32 -7.59 -15.72
N GLN A 285 20.42 -7.04 -14.51
CA GLN A 285 21.69 -6.61 -13.91
C GLN A 285 22.55 -7.79 -13.47
N MET A 286 21.91 -8.88 -13.03
CA MET A 286 22.59 -10.03 -12.42
C MET A 286 22.08 -11.34 -13.04
N PRO A 287 22.61 -11.75 -14.21
CA PRO A 287 22.16 -12.96 -14.91
C PRO A 287 22.36 -14.27 -14.11
N GLY A 288 23.17 -14.24 -13.04
CA GLY A 288 23.35 -15.35 -12.11
C GLY A 288 22.09 -15.67 -11.27
N LEU A 289 21.23 -14.67 -11.03
CA LEU A 289 20.00 -14.84 -10.27
C LEU A 289 18.97 -15.65 -11.08
N LYS A 290 18.60 -16.83 -10.56
CA LYS A 290 17.64 -17.75 -11.18
C LYS A 290 16.31 -17.79 -10.45
N THR A 291 16.31 -17.47 -9.15
CA THR A 291 15.15 -17.61 -8.28
C THR A 291 14.78 -16.26 -7.68
N PHE A 292 13.50 -15.89 -7.78
CA PHE A 292 12.96 -14.65 -7.21
C PHE A 292 11.82 -15.02 -6.25
N VAL A 293 12.10 -14.97 -4.96
CA VAL A 293 11.16 -15.41 -3.92
C VAL A 293 11.00 -14.34 -2.86
N THR A 294 9.87 -14.32 -2.17
CA THR A 294 9.71 -13.49 -0.98
C THR A 294 9.99 -14.30 0.28
N LEU A 295 10.17 -13.66 1.41
CA LEU A 295 9.97 -14.27 2.73
C LEU A 295 8.97 -13.39 3.47
N SER A 296 7.69 -13.75 3.38
CA SER A 296 6.57 -12.90 3.75
C SER A 296 5.90 -13.34 5.05
N PRO A 297 5.39 -12.41 5.89
CA PRO A 297 4.55 -12.74 7.03
C PRO A 297 3.17 -13.23 6.57
N ILE A 298 2.43 -13.87 7.48
CA ILE A 298 1.07 -14.39 7.23
C ILE A 298 0.11 -13.83 8.31
N PRO A 299 -0.13 -12.51 8.32
CA PRO A 299 -0.92 -11.87 9.38
C PRO A 299 -2.36 -12.39 9.43
N GLY A 300 -2.84 -12.72 10.63
CA GLY A 300 -4.20 -13.20 10.86
C GLY A 300 -4.36 -14.72 10.74
N PHE A 301 -3.29 -15.46 10.45
CA PHE A 301 -3.32 -16.93 10.48
C PHE A 301 -3.69 -17.47 11.86
N LYS A 302 -3.12 -16.91 12.93
CA LYS A 302 -3.40 -17.35 14.30
C LYS A 302 -4.86 -17.12 14.68
N ASP A 303 -5.38 -15.93 14.37
CA ASP A 303 -6.78 -15.58 14.65
C ASP A 303 -7.74 -16.46 13.85
N TRP A 304 -7.41 -16.73 12.57
CA TRP A 304 -8.18 -17.66 11.74
C TRP A 304 -8.20 -19.07 12.34
N LEU A 305 -7.04 -19.59 12.78
CA LEU A 305 -6.95 -20.93 13.35
C LEU A 305 -7.85 -21.07 14.59
N VAL A 306 -7.82 -20.07 15.47
CA VAL A 306 -8.71 -20.00 16.64
C VAL A 306 -10.18 -19.94 16.23
N SER A 307 -10.51 -19.23 15.15
CA SER A 307 -11.90 -19.11 14.68
C SER A 307 -12.45 -20.38 14.03
N GLU A 308 -11.60 -21.18 13.37
CA GLU A 308 -12.02 -22.46 12.79
C GLU A 308 -12.26 -23.51 13.87
N ASN A 309 -11.33 -23.61 14.83
CA ASN A 309 -11.47 -24.49 15.97
C ASN A 309 -10.53 -24.05 17.11
N PRO A 310 -11.07 -23.51 18.22
CA PRO A 310 -10.28 -23.06 19.37
C PRO A 310 -9.38 -24.14 19.99
N ASP A 311 -9.77 -25.41 19.88
CA ASP A 311 -9.03 -26.55 20.43
C ASP A 311 -7.94 -27.07 19.48
N THR A 312 -7.85 -26.53 18.25
CA THR A 312 -6.82 -26.94 17.30
C THR A 312 -5.47 -26.34 17.69
N HIS A 313 -4.68 -27.16 18.36
CA HIS A 313 -3.27 -26.87 18.64
C HIS A 313 -2.40 -27.75 17.73
N PRO A 314 -1.59 -27.16 16.83
CA PRO A 314 -0.68 -27.93 15.99
C PRO A 314 0.30 -28.71 16.87
N ALA A 315 0.34 -30.03 16.71
CA ALA A 315 1.19 -30.89 17.53
C ALA A 315 2.68 -30.75 17.20
N ASP A 316 3.00 -30.38 15.96
CA ASP A 316 4.36 -30.21 15.46
C ASP A 316 4.43 -29.18 14.30
N ASP A 317 5.65 -28.89 13.88
CA ASP A 317 5.94 -27.99 12.75
C ASP A 317 5.30 -28.47 11.43
N ALA A 318 5.07 -29.78 11.25
CA ALA A 318 4.49 -30.30 10.02
C ALA A 318 2.99 -29.99 9.94
N GLN A 319 2.24 -30.17 11.03
CA GLN A 319 0.85 -29.78 11.14
C GLN A 319 0.69 -28.26 11.03
N LEU A 320 1.57 -27.49 11.67
CA LEU A 320 1.56 -26.03 11.61
C LEU A 320 1.72 -25.53 10.16
N LYS A 321 2.69 -26.09 9.41
CA LYS A 321 2.87 -25.80 7.98
C LYS A 321 1.66 -26.22 7.14
N ALA A 322 1.05 -27.36 7.44
CA ALA A 322 -0.13 -27.84 6.72
C ALA A 322 -1.31 -26.86 6.88
N LEU A 323 -1.62 -26.49 8.12
CA LEU A 323 -2.68 -25.54 8.45
C LEU A 323 -2.43 -24.16 7.81
N ALA A 324 -1.19 -23.65 7.86
CA ALA A 324 -0.84 -22.40 7.20
C ALA A 324 -0.97 -22.47 5.67
N ALA A 325 -0.55 -23.57 5.03
CA ALA A 325 -0.77 -23.78 3.60
C ALA A 325 -2.26 -23.83 3.25
N HIS A 326 -3.09 -24.44 4.11
CA HIS A 326 -4.53 -24.45 3.95
C HIS A 326 -5.15 -23.06 4.08
N TYR A 327 -4.78 -22.30 5.10
CA TYR A 327 -5.19 -20.91 5.27
C TYR A 327 -4.92 -20.07 4.01
N LEU A 328 -3.70 -20.13 3.48
CA LEU A 328 -3.29 -19.36 2.30
C LEU A 328 -4.05 -19.75 1.02
N VAL A 329 -4.43 -21.02 0.87
CA VAL A 329 -5.02 -21.56 -0.35
C VAL A 329 -6.54 -21.61 -0.31
N ALA A 330 -7.13 -21.97 0.83
CA ALA A 330 -8.54 -22.30 0.98
C ALA A 330 -9.35 -21.27 1.78
N ALA A 331 -8.76 -20.57 2.76
CA ALA A 331 -9.50 -19.53 3.49
C ALA A 331 -9.78 -18.32 2.56
N LYS A 332 -11.05 -17.90 2.50
CA LYS A 332 -11.54 -16.84 1.59
C LYS A 332 -12.41 -15.84 2.34
N ARG A 333 -12.41 -14.59 1.87
CA ARG A 333 -13.41 -13.58 2.23
C ARG A 333 -14.70 -13.83 1.45
N GLU A 334 -15.76 -13.11 1.82
CA GLU A 334 -17.06 -13.14 1.12
C GLU A 334 -16.95 -12.83 -0.38
N ASP A 335 -15.97 -11.99 -0.77
CA ASP A 335 -15.69 -11.64 -2.18
C ASP A 335 -14.88 -12.70 -2.95
N GLY A 336 -14.60 -13.84 -2.32
CA GLY A 336 -13.83 -14.93 -2.91
C GLY A 336 -12.32 -14.67 -3.02
N LEU A 337 -11.79 -13.58 -2.45
CA LEU A 337 -10.34 -13.38 -2.37
C LEU A 337 -9.74 -14.12 -1.17
N PRO A 338 -8.46 -14.55 -1.22
CA PRO A 338 -7.73 -15.11 -0.08
C PRO A 338 -7.91 -14.27 1.18
N LEU A 339 -8.08 -14.91 2.34
CA LEU A 339 -8.31 -14.22 3.61
C LEU A 339 -7.08 -13.41 4.08
N ASP A 340 -5.88 -13.93 3.83
CA ASP A 340 -4.63 -13.26 4.13
C ASP A 340 -4.38 -12.05 3.21
N PRO A 341 -4.18 -10.83 3.75
CA PRO A 341 -3.88 -9.64 2.94
C PRO A 341 -2.58 -9.75 2.16
N VAL A 342 -1.56 -10.41 2.70
CA VAL A 342 -0.24 -10.52 2.07
C VAL A 342 -0.29 -11.48 0.88
N ALA A 343 -1.04 -12.58 0.99
CA ALA A 343 -1.37 -13.48 -0.11
C ALA A 343 -2.10 -12.76 -1.22
N ARG A 344 -3.13 -11.96 -0.90
CA ARG A 344 -3.84 -11.16 -1.91
C ARG A 344 -2.88 -10.24 -2.67
N PHE A 345 -1.94 -9.61 -1.97
CA PHE A 345 -0.94 -8.75 -2.58
C PHE A 345 -0.01 -9.52 -3.54
N HIS A 346 0.62 -10.61 -3.08
CA HIS A 346 1.59 -11.34 -3.91
C HIS A 346 0.94 -12.11 -5.07
N LEU A 347 -0.21 -12.76 -4.84
CA LEU A 347 -0.99 -13.41 -5.88
C LEU A 347 -1.53 -12.39 -6.88
N GLY A 348 -1.97 -11.23 -6.39
CA GLY A 348 -2.31 -10.06 -7.19
C GLY A 348 -1.17 -9.63 -8.09
N ASN A 349 0.09 -9.71 -7.63
CA ASN A 349 1.29 -9.42 -8.42
C ASN A 349 1.78 -10.62 -9.28
N GLY A 350 1.00 -11.71 -9.39
CA GLY A 350 1.31 -12.85 -10.23
C GLY A 350 2.29 -13.88 -9.65
N ALA A 351 2.57 -13.80 -8.35
CA ALA A 351 3.34 -14.84 -7.67
C ALA A 351 2.52 -16.12 -7.46
N LEU A 352 3.18 -17.19 -7.05
CA LEU A 352 2.54 -18.40 -6.54
C LEU A 352 2.97 -18.68 -5.10
N VAL A 353 2.11 -19.32 -4.32
CA VAL A 353 2.45 -19.81 -2.97
C VAL A 353 3.47 -20.95 -3.14
N HIS A 354 4.71 -20.75 -2.70
CA HIS A 354 5.82 -21.63 -3.04
C HIS A 354 6.18 -22.61 -1.93
N LYS A 355 6.45 -22.09 -0.73
CA LYS A 355 6.92 -22.89 0.42
C LYS A 355 6.53 -22.22 1.74
N VAL A 356 6.23 -23.01 2.76
CA VAL A 356 5.90 -22.52 4.11
C VAL A 356 6.97 -23.00 5.09
N HIS A 357 7.36 -22.12 6.01
CA HIS A 357 8.41 -22.35 7.00
C HIS A 357 7.85 -22.17 8.40
N ALA A 358 8.00 -23.19 9.25
CA ALA A 358 7.75 -23.07 10.67
C ALA A 358 8.95 -22.40 11.35
N ASN A 359 8.72 -21.70 12.46
CA ASN A 359 9.75 -21.03 13.26
C ASN A 359 10.64 -20.07 12.43
N ALA A 360 10.08 -19.50 11.36
CA ALA A 360 10.78 -18.60 10.45
C ALA A 360 10.90 -17.18 10.99
N ASP A 361 9.98 -16.79 11.87
CA ASP A 361 10.01 -15.54 12.64
C ASP A 361 9.62 -15.76 14.11
N PRO A 362 10.56 -16.15 14.99
CA PRO A 362 10.35 -16.25 16.44
C PRO A 362 10.09 -14.93 17.17
N SER A 363 10.08 -13.76 16.50
CA SER A 363 9.78 -12.49 17.18
C SER A 363 8.40 -12.52 17.83
N GLU A 364 8.18 -11.70 18.88
CA GLU A 364 6.87 -11.60 19.54
C GLU A 364 5.75 -11.25 18.53
N LYS A 365 6.08 -10.41 17.55
CA LYS A 365 5.17 -10.04 16.46
C LYS A 365 4.84 -11.25 15.58
N GLY A 366 5.84 -12.00 15.11
CA GLY A 366 5.65 -13.21 14.30
C GLY A 366 4.85 -14.28 15.04
N GLN A 367 5.14 -14.47 16.33
CA GLN A 367 4.41 -15.40 17.20
C GLN A 367 2.94 -15.00 17.43
N ARG A 368 2.67 -13.71 17.55
CA ARG A 368 1.32 -13.19 17.67
C ARG A 368 0.54 -13.30 16.36
N GLN A 369 1.17 -13.03 15.22
CA GLN A 369 0.49 -12.97 13.91
C GLN A 369 0.23 -14.36 13.31
N SER A 370 1.21 -15.26 13.38
CA SER A 370 1.19 -16.52 12.65
C SER A 370 1.88 -17.68 13.37
N SER A 371 2.09 -17.60 14.69
CA SER A 371 2.86 -18.59 15.46
C SER A 371 4.27 -18.81 14.88
N GLY A 372 4.90 -17.73 14.39
CA GLY A 372 6.23 -17.73 13.79
C GLY A 372 6.33 -18.36 12.41
N VAL A 373 5.19 -18.66 11.76
CA VAL A 373 5.16 -19.19 10.40
C VAL A 373 5.33 -18.07 9.37
N MET A 374 6.18 -18.30 8.38
CA MET A 374 6.31 -17.44 7.19
C MET A 374 6.16 -18.25 5.90
N VAL A 375 6.00 -17.55 4.79
CA VAL A 375 5.79 -18.15 3.47
C VAL A 375 6.72 -17.51 2.43
N ASN A 376 7.23 -18.31 1.51
CA ASN A 376 7.77 -17.78 0.27
C ASN A 376 6.69 -17.74 -0.82
N TYR A 377 6.56 -16.59 -1.47
CA TYR A 377 5.91 -16.48 -2.77
C TYR A 377 6.98 -16.48 -3.86
N LEU A 378 6.81 -17.32 -4.89
CA LEU A 378 7.74 -17.40 -6.03
C LEU A 378 7.23 -16.54 -7.19
N TYR A 379 8.11 -15.69 -7.70
CA TYR A 379 7.92 -14.89 -8.90
C TYR A 379 8.61 -15.56 -10.09
N ASP A 380 7.93 -16.51 -10.72
CA ASP A 380 8.37 -17.10 -11.99
C ASP A 380 8.16 -16.08 -13.13
N LEU A 381 9.23 -15.40 -13.54
CA LEU A 381 9.19 -14.29 -14.51
C LEU A 381 8.44 -14.65 -15.80
N ALA A 382 8.48 -15.91 -16.24
CA ALA A 382 7.79 -16.37 -17.44
C ALA A 382 6.27 -16.57 -17.22
N LYS A 383 5.84 -16.80 -15.97
CA LYS A 383 4.43 -17.10 -15.62
C LYS A 383 3.72 -15.98 -14.87
N ILE A 384 4.40 -14.91 -14.46
CA ILE A 384 3.78 -13.79 -13.71
C ILE A 384 2.49 -13.30 -14.38
N SER A 385 2.53 -13.02 -15.69
CA SER A 385 1.35 -12.50 -16.41
C SER A 385 0.21 -13.53 -16.43
N GLN A 386 0.51 -14.81 -16.65
CA GLN A 386 -0.50 -15.87 -16.66
C GLN A 386 -1.14 -16.06 -15.28
N ASN A 387 -0.33 -16.09 -14.22
CA ASN A 387 -0.80 -16.22 -12.85
C ASN A 387 -1.66 -15.02 -12.44
N HIS A 388 -1.22 -13.81 -12.81
CA HIS A 388 -1.96 -12.58 -12.57
C HIS A 388 -3.36 -12.62 -13.19
N GLU A 389 -3.45 -12.90 -14.49
CA GLU A 389 -4.72 -12.97 -15.21
C GLU A 389 -5.66 -14.03 -14.61
N ARG A 390 -5.12 -15.22 -14.30
CA ARG A 390 -5.90 -16.30 -13.69
C ARG A 390 -6.45 -15.90 -12.32
N PHE A 391 -5.63 -15.25 -11.49
CA PHE A 391 -6.06 -14.77 -10.17
C PHE A 391 -7.08 -13.62 -10.29
N ALA A 392 -6.89 -12.71 -11.23
CA ALA A 392 -7.81 -11.60 -11.49
C ALA A 392 -9.18 -12.09 -11.97
N ALA A 393 -9.20 -13.03 -12.92
CA ALA A 393 -10.43 -13.52 -13.55
C ALA A 393 -11.20 -14.54 -12.70
N SER A 394 -10.49 -15.45 -12.03
CA SER A 394 -11.12 -16.63 -11.41
C SER A 394 -10.77 -16.81 -9.93
N ARG A 395 -10.04 -15.88 -9.33
CA ARG A 395 -9.52 -15.96 -7.94
C ARG A 395 -8.70 -17.22 -7.65
N THR A 396 -8.21 -17.89 -8.69
CA THR A 396 -7.46 -19.13 -8.49
C THR A 396 -6.09 -18.85 -7.90
N VAL A 397 -5.78 -19.52 -6.79
CA VAL A 397 -4.47 -19.45 -6.14
C VAL A 397 -3.49 -20.38 -6.86
N ALA A 398 -2.41 -19.81 -7.41
CA ALA A 398 -1.30 -20.60 -7.94
C ALA A 398 -0.43 -21.13 -6.78
N THR A 399 -0.06 -22.41 -6.82
CA THR A 399 0.70 -23.07 -5.76
C THR A 399 1.78 -23.99 -6.32
N SER A 400 2.83 -24.25 -5.53
CA SER A 400 3.72 -25.39 -5.75
C SER A 400 3.00 -26.72 -5.45
N THR A 401 3.63 -27.84 -5.83
CA THR A 401 3.16 -29.19 -5.49
C THR A 401 3.19 -29.42 -3.98
N GLU A 402 4.25 -28.98 -3.30
CA GLU A 402 4.40 -29.10 -1.83
C GLU A 402 3.24 -28.42 -1.09
N ILE A 403 2.90 -27.19 -1.48
CA ILE A 403 1.79 -26.45 -0.86
C ILE A 403 0.45 -27.14 -1.08
N ARG A 404 0.23 -27.72 -2.27
CA ARG A 404 -0.99 -28.48 -2.55
C ARG A 404 -1.10 -29.69 -1.61
N SER A 405 -0.02 -30.47 -1.47
CA SER A 405 0.03 -31.61 -0.57
C SER A 405 -0.21 -31.22 0.89
N LEU A 406 0.41 -30.14 1.35
CA LEU A 406 0.21 -29.60 2.70
C LEU A 406 -1.24 -29.16 2.94
N SER A 407 -1.82 -28.43 1.99
CA SER A 407 -3.22 -27.97 2.07
C SER A 407 -4.22 -29.13 2.12
N THR A 408 -3.97 -30.20 1.37
CA THR A 408 -4.78 -31.44 1.43
C THR A 408 -4.62 -32.17 2.77
N ALA A 409 -3.40 -32.24 3.32
CA ALA A 409 -3.17 -32.87 4.62
C ALA A 409 -3.90 -32.13 5.76
N ALA A 410 -3.95 -30.80 5.69
CA ALA A 410 -4.63 -29.98 6.69
C ALA A 410 -6.14 -30.21 6.78
N ARG A 411 -6.81 -30.57 5.67
CA ARG A 411 -8.24 -30.90 5.68
C ARG A 411 -8.58 -32.03 6.65
N LYS A 412 -7.69 -33.03 6.74
CA LYS A 412 -7.83 -34.11 7.72
C LYS A 412 -7.69 -33.61 9.16
N ILE A 413 -6.77 -32.67 9.39
CA ILE A 413 -6.54 -32.05 10.70
C ILE A 413 -7.79 -31.24 11.12
N LEU A 414 -8.41 -30.54 10.18
CA LEU A 414 -9.60 -29.72 10.40
C LEU A 414 -10.92 -30.53 10.42
N GLY A 415 -10.88 -31.85 10.23
CA GLY A 415 -12.09 -32.67 10.13
C GLY A 415 -12.96 -32.38 8.90
N GLN A 416 -12.40 -31.75 7.87
CA GLN A 416 -13.06 -31.39 6.62
C GLN A 416 -12.77 -32.48 5.56
N GLU A 417 -13.36 -33.66 5.69
CA GLU A 417 -13.27 -34.69 4.64
C GLU A 417 -14.17 -34.32 3.44
N GLU A 418 -13.64 -34.50 2.22
CA GLU A 418 -14.48 -34.54 1.01
C GLU A 418 -15.22 -35.89 1.02
N GLY A 419 -16.56 -35.84 1.00
CA GLY A 419 -17.40 -36.99 0.69
C GLY A 419 -17.34 -37.39 -0.78
#